data_AF-A0A3S1HKB1-F1
#
_entry.id   AF-A0A3S1HKB1-F1
#
_cell.length_a   1.000
_cell.length_b   1.000
_cell.length_c   1.000
_cell.angle_alpha   90.00
_cell.angle_beta   90.00
_cell.angle_gamma   90.00
#
_symmetry.space_group_name_H-M   'P 1'
#
loop_
_entity.id
_entity.type
_entity.pdbx_description
1 polymer ?
#
loop_
_entity_poly.entity_id
_entity_poly.type
_entity_poly.pdbx_seq_one_letter_code
_entity_poly.pdbx_strand_id
1 'polypeptide(L)'
;MATLHNSNQSRPDGEVTPLLPPYSKEDESKKLQNGSQCIAARHVLAFLAFLGFFNVYCLRVNLSVALVAMVNSTDDNTSSATECPDPNINSTSESKTAEFNWDGKTQGMVLGSFFYGYITTQIPGGWLASRIGGKNLFGFGVLCTAVLTLITPVAVRYSVYLFIAVRILEGIGEGVTFPAMHAIWGNWAPVWERSKLAAFTYAGAQLGTVFSLPISGYLCDSDIAGGWPSVFYVFGALACVWFVVWMMFTYNTPADHPRISTSEREYIESSIGKKE
;
A
#
# COMPACT_ATOMS: atom_id res chain seq x y z
N MET A 1 23.22 0.97 66.16
CA MET A 1 22.54 0.89 64.84
C MET A 1 22.36 2.32 64.38
N ALA A 2 22.93 2.65 63.22
CA ALA A 2 23.51 3.95 62.90
C ALA A 2 22.55 5.15 62.85
N THR A 3 23.09 6.26 63.35
CA THR A 3 22.54 7.60 63.54
C THR A 3 22.56 8.41 62.23
N LEU A 4 21.50 9.18 61.99
CA LEU A 4 21.35 10.16 60.91
C LEU A 4 22.43 11.26 61.02
N HIS A 5 23.29 11.38 60.00
CA HIS A 5 24.20 12.51 59.89
C HIS A 5 23.54 13.60 59.03
N ASN A 6 23.02 14.61 59.72
CA ASN A 6 22.60 15.88 59.16
C ASN A 6 23.85 16.76 58.98
N SER A 7 24.23 17.09 57.74
CA SER A 7 25.29 18.05 57.45
C SER A 7 24.68 19.32 56.87
N ASN A 8 24.45 20.30 57.73
CA ASN A 8 24.33 21.70 57.33
C ASN A 8 25.67 22.16 56.75
N GLN A 9 25.67 22.62 55.50
CA GLN A 9 26.71 23.50 54.98
C GLN A 9 26.05 24.83 54.60
N SER A 10 26.07 25.77 55.54
CA SER A 10 25.81 27.19 55.30
C SER A 10 26.97 27.78 54.48
N ARG A 11 26.68 28.29 53.28
CA ARG A 11 27.60 29.09 52.49
C ARG A 11 27.18 30.56 52.59
N PRO A 12 28.09 31.49 52.92
CA PRO A 12 27.74 32.89 53.10
C PRO A 12 27.91 33.61 51.77
N ASP A 13 26.93 33.54 50.88
CA ASP A 13 26.79 34.43 49.72
C ASP A 13 25.32 34.39 49.29
N GLY A 14 24.65 35.54 49.29
CA GLY A 14 23.21 35.68 49.03
C GLY A 14 22.83 35.50 47.55
N GLU A 15 23.21 34.38 46.94
CA GLU A 15 22.90 34.09 45.54
C GLU A 15 21.85 32.97 45.45
N VAL A 16 20.61 33.38 45.18
CA VAL A 16 19.51 32.46 44.90
C VAL A 16 19.75 31.83 43.53
N THR A 17 20.31 30.62 43.50
CA THR A 17 20.43 29.84 42.27
C THR A 17 19.01 29.44 41.82
N PRO A 18 18.55 29.82 40.60
CA PRO A 18 17.24 29.39 40.11
C PRO A 18 17.22 27.86 39.95
N LEU A 19 16.26 27.19 40.57
CA LEU A 19 16.09 25.72 40.48
C LEU A 19 15.62 25.22 39.10
N LEU A 20 15.41 26.13 38.15
CA LEU A 20 15.01 25.82 36.78
C LEU A 20 15.81 26.68 35.81
N PRO A 21 16.33 26.10 34.70
CA PRO A 21 16.98 26.89 33.66
C PRO A 21 16.01 27.95 33.11
N PRO A 22 16.51 29.14 32.72
CA PRO A 22 15.67 30.20 32.20
C PRO A 22 14.91 29.70 30.97
N TYR A 23 13.57 29.79 31.03
CA TYR A 23 12.69 29.51 29.90
C TYR A 23 13.12 30.41 28.73
N SER A 24 13.71 29.81 27.70
CA SER A 24 14.36 30.57 26.63
C SER A 24 13.30 31.15 25.69
N LYS A 25 13.51 32.39 25.22
CA LYS A 25 12.67 32.99 24.17
C LYS A 25 12.69 32.17 22.86
N GLU A 26 13.65 31.25 22.70
CA GLU A 26 13.69 30.26 21.62
C GLU A 26 12.58 29.22 21.73
N ASP A 27 12.19 28.84 22.96
CA ASP A 27 11.09 27.89 23.18
C ASP A 27 9.72 28.51 22.94
N GLU A 28 9.59 29.82 23.17
CA GLU A 28 8.38 30.61 22.89
C GLU A 28 8.22 30.87 21.38
N SER A 29 9.32 31.17 20.68
CA SER A 29 9.31 31.32 19.21
C SER A 29 9.06 30.00 18.48
N LYS A 30 9.55 28.86 18.99
CA LYS A 30 9.17 27.52 18.50
C LYS A 30 7.68 27.23 18.69
N LYS A 31 7.07 27.68 19.80
CA LYS A 31 5.62 27.54 20.05
C LYS A 31 4.77 28.45 19.15
N LEU A 32 5.21 29.69 18.87
CA LEU A 32 4.49 30.59 17.97
C LEU A 32 4.62 30.19 16.48
N GLN A 33 5.75 29.60 16.04
CA GLN A 33 5.87 29.03 14.69
C GLN A 33 4.98 27.81 14.46
N ASN A 34 4.57 27.10 15.52
CA ASN A 34 3.61 26.00 15.46
C ASN A 34 2.15 26.48 15.22
N GLY A 35 1.89 27.79 15.17
CA GLY A 35 0.56 28.39 14.98
C GLY A 35 0.01 28.35 13.55
N SER A 36 0.72 27.78 12.59
CA SER A 36 0.22 27.49 11.24
C SER A 36 0.63 26.09 10.83
N GLN A 37 0.07 25.08 11.50
CA GLN A 37 0.18 23.67 11.11
C GLN A 37 -0.55 23.44 9.77
N CYS A 38 0.07 23.88 8.67
CA CYS A 38 -0.12 23.17 7.42
C CYS A 38 0.44 21.76 7.61
N ILE A 39 -0.34 20.74 7.23
CA ILE A 39 0.08 19.34 7.27
C ILE A 39 1.41 19.23 6.50
N ALA A 40 2.45 18.73 7.17
CA ALA A 40 3.78 18.63 6.58
C ALA A 40 3.73 17.77 5.30
N ALA A 41 4.45 18.18 4.25
CA ALA A 41 4.39 17.55 2.93
C ALA A 41 4.72 16.05 3.00
N ARG A 42 5.61 15.64 3.92
CA ARG A 42 5.93 14.22 4.14
C ARG A 42 4.74 13.36 4.59
N HIS A 43 3.81 13.92 5.35
CA HIS A 43 2.62 13.20 5.81
C HIS A 43 1.59 13.04 4.69
N VAL A 44 1.46 14.05 3.82
CA VAL A 44 0.63 13.96 2.61
C VAL A 44 1.19 12.86 1.68
N LEU A 45 2.51 12.84 1.50
CA LEU A 45 3.18 11.77 0.75
C LEU A 45 2.94 10.39 1.38
N ALA A 46 3.06 10.27 2.70
CA ALA A 46 2.81 9.02 3.42
C ALA A 46 1.37 8.54 3.24
N PHE A 47 0.39 9.46 3.27
CA PHE A 47 -1.01 9.14 3.03
C PHE A 47 -1.29 8.70 1.59
N LEU A 48 -0.73 9.40 0.60
CA LEU A 48 -0.85 9.00 -0.80
C LEU A 48 -0.17 7.66 -1.07
N ALA A 49 0.99 7.42 -0.46
CA ALA A 49 1.71 6.15 -0.53
C ALA A 49 0.91 5.01 0.13
N PHE A 50 0.29 5.27 1.28
CA PHE A 50 -0.64 4.35 1.94
C PHE A 50 -1.80 3.98 1.01
N LEU A 51 -2.45 4.96 0.37
CA LEU A 51 -3.50 4.70 -0.62
C LEU A 51 -2.98 3.95 -1.85
N GLY A 52 -1.72 4.17 -2.23
CA GLY A 52 -1.07 3.40 -3.29
C GLY A 52 -0.95 1.93 -2.93
N PHE A 53 -0.40 1.61 -1.74
CA PHE A 53 -0.31 0.24 -1.25
C PHE A 53 -1.68 -0.40 -1.01
N PHE A 54 -2.68 0.38 -0.58
CA PHE A 54 -4.06 -0.06 -0.52
C PHE A 54 -4.56 -0.53 -1.90
N ASN A 55 -4.43 0.31 -2.92
CA ASN A 55 -4.86 -0.03 -4.29
C ASN A 55 -4.10 -1.23 -4.85
N VAL A 56 -2.79 -1.27 -4.67
CA VAL A 56 -1.93 -2.39 -5.08
C VAL A 56 -2.46 -3.72 -4.53
N TYR A 57 -2.79 -3.78 -3.24
CA TYR A 57 -3.29 -5.01 -2.63
C TYR A 57 -4.74 -5.32 -3.00
N CYS A 58 -5.59 -4.32 -3.29
CA CYS A 58 -6.89 -4.58 -3.90
C CYS A 58 -6.76 -5.22 -5.28
N LEU A 59 -5.86 -4.71 -6.13
CA LEU A 59 -5.59 -5.27 -7.45
C LEU A 59 -4.98 -6.68 -7.39
N ARG A 60 -4.20 -6.99 -6.35
CA ARG A 60 -3.61 -8.32 -6.18
C ARG A 60 -4.61 -9.37 -5.73
N VAL A 61 -5.48 -9.02 -4.78
CA VAL A 61 -6.34 -9.97 -4.06
C VAL A 61 -7.68 -10.21 -4.79
N ASN A 62 -8.07 -9.30 -5.68
CA ASN A 62 -9.31 -9.42 -6.46
C ASN A 62 -9.46 -10.77 -7.19
N LEU A 63 -8.36 -11.31 -7.72
CA LEU A 63 -8.37 -12.53 -8.53
C LEU A 63 -8.76 -13.75 -7.70
N SER A 64 -8.31 -13.84 -6.45
CA SER A 64 -8.59 -15.00 -5.59
C SER A 64 -10.09 -15.21 -5.40
N VAL A 65 -10.84 -14.11 -5.26
CA VAL A 65 -12.30 -14.14 -5.10
C VAL A 65 -13.00 -14.30 -6.45
N ALA A 66 -12.54 -13.58 -7.49
CA ALA A 66 -13.13 -13.69 -8.82
C ALA A 66 -12.95 -15.09 -9.44
N LEU A 67 -11.83 -15.78 -9.14
CA LEU A 67 -11.55 -17.15 -9.59
C LEU A 67 -12.62 -18.13 -9.12
N VAL A 68 -13.06 -18.01 -7.86
CA VAL A 68 -14.14 -18.85 -7.28
C VAL A 68 -15.47 -18.58 -7.98
N ALA A 69 -15.72 -17.34 -8.39
CA ALA A 69 -16.95 -16.97 -9.10
C ALA A 69 -16.95 -17.36 -10.58
N MET A 70 -15.78 -17.49 -11.23
CA MET A 70 -15.69 -17.74 -12.67
C MET A 70 -15.42 -19.21 -13.03
N VAL A 71 -14.93 -20.04 -12.10
CA VAL A 71 -14.58 -21.45 -12.36
C VAL A 71 -15.52 -22.42 -11.65
N ASN A 72 -15.89 -23.50 -12.34
CA ASN A 72 -16.74 -24.53 -11.76
C ASN A 72 -15.96 -25.31 -10.68
N SER A 73 -16.39 -25.20 -9.43
CA SER A 73 -15.89 -26.03 -8.33
C SER A 73 -16.71 -27.31 -8.21
N THR A 74 -16.83 -28.06 -9.30
CA THR A 74 -17.36 -29.43 -9.24
C THR A 74 -16.18 -30.38 -9.40
N ASP A 75 -15.52 -30.70 -8.29
CA ASP A 75 -14.73 -31.92 -8.24
C ASP A 75 -15.71 -33.09 -8.32
N ASP A 76 -15.75 -33.76 -9.48
CA ASP A 76 -16.52 -34.97 -9.78
C ASP A 76 -16.03 -36.21 -8.99
N ASN A 77 -15.54 -36.03 -7.76
CA ASN A 77 -15.11 -37.12 -6.88
C ASN A 77 -15.78 -37.00 -5.51
N THR A 78 -17.00 -37.56 -5.45
CA THR A 78 -17.56 -38.32 -4.32
C THR A 78 -16.89 -38.08 -2.97
N SER A 79 -17.36 -37.08 -2.22
CA SER A 79 -17.33 -37.06 -0.76
C SER A 79 -18.38 -36.06 -0.30
N SER A 80 -19.52 -36.60 0.10
CA SER A 80 -20.60 -35.90 0.77
C SER A 80 -20.05 -34.91 1.80
N ALA A 81 -20.03 -33.62 1.46
CA ALA A 81 -20.06 -32.59 2.47
C ALA A 81 -21.44 -32.71 3.12
N THR A 82 -21.44 -33.10 4.38
CA THR A 82 -22.62 -33.22 5.24
C THR A 82 -23.19 -31.82 5.50
N GLU A 83 -23.77 -31.21 4.48
CA GLU A 83 -24.79 -30.19 4.72
C GLU A 83 -26.04 -30.91 5.24
N CYS A 84 -26.57 -30.41 6.36
CA CYS A 84 -27.80 -30.95 6.93
C CYS A 84 -28.89 -30.93 5.87
N PRO A 85 -29.60 -32.06 5.61
CA PRO A 85 -30.73 -32.03 4.69
C PRO A 85 -31.83 -31.18 5.33
N ASP A 86 -32.01 -29.96 4.84
CA ASP A 86 -33.19 -29.16 5.15
C ASP A 86 -34.34 -29.67 4.27
N PRO A 87 -35.41 -30.24 4.84
CA PRO A 87 -36.44 -30.92 4.06
C PRO A 87 -37.40 -29.96 3.32
N ASN A 88 -37.15 -28.65 3.31
CA ASN A 88 -38.11 -27.65 2.84
C ASN A 88 -37.57 -26.53 1.94
N ILE A 89 -36.52 -26.78 1.16
CA ILE A 89 -36.06 -25.79 0.18
C ILE A 89 -36.36 -26.32 -1.22
N ASN A 90 -37.37 -25.73 -1.87
CA ASN A 90 -37.38 -25.63 -3.33
C ASN A 90 -36.15 -24.80 -3.70
N SER A 91 -35.00 -25.46 -3.84
CA SER A 91 -33.71 -24.85 -4.10
C SER A 91 -33.65 -24.35 -5.53
N THR A 92 -34.29 -23.21 -5.80
CA THR A 92 -33.77 -22.26 -6.78
C THR A 92 -32.62 -21.50 -6.12
N SER A 93 -31.55 -22.21 -5.80
CA SER A 93 -30.24 -21.58 -5.72
C SER A 93 -29.93 -21.22 -7.17
N GLU A 94 -30.09 -19.96 -7.54
CA GLU A 94 -29.51 -19.40 -8.77
C GLU A 94 -27.98 -19.49 -8.64
N SER A 95 -27.45 -20.70 -8.77
CA SER A 95 -26.02 -20.93 -8.89
C SER A 95 -25.62 -20.30 -10.21
N LYS A 96 -25.03 -19.09 -10.14
CA LYS A 96 -24.41 -18.43 -11.29
C LYS A 96 -23.55 -19.47 -11.98
N THR A 97 -23.93 -19.83 -13.20
CA THR A 97 -23.31 -20.91 -13.96
C THR A 97 -21.86 -20.52 -14.21
N ALA A 98 -20.93 -21.33 -13.69
CA ALA A 98 -19.51 -21.07 -13.86
C ALA A 98 -19.16 -20.93 -15.36
N GLU A 99 -18.44 -19.86 -15.71
CA GLU A 99 -18.12 -19.50 -17.10
C GLU A 99 -16.98 -20.38 -17.66
N PHE A 100 -16.09 -20.88 -16.80
CA PHE A 100 -14.91 -21.66 -17.20
C PHE A 100 -14.82 -23.02 -16.49
N ASN A 101 -14.43 -24.05 -17.23
CA ASN A 101 -14.13 -25.38 -16.71
C ASN A 101 -12.59 -25.57 -16.63
N TRP A 102 -11.99 -25.17 -15.50
CA TRP A 102 -10.56 -25.29 -15.26
C TRP A 102 -10.27 -26.20 -14.08
N ASP A 103 -9.31 -27.11 -14.25
CA ASP A 103 -8.82 -27.98 -13.19
C ASP A 103 -8.04 -27.19 -12.12
N GLY A 104 -7.91 -27.78 -10.92
CA GLY A 104 -7.17 -27.15 -9.81
C GLY A 104 -5.72 -26.81 -10.16
N LYS A 105 -5.09 -27.56 -11.08
CA LYS A 105 -3.74 -27.26 -11.57
C LYS A 105 -3.71 -25.96 -12.36
N THR A 106 -4.65 -25.74 -13.26
CA THR A 106 -4.74 -24.49 -14.05
C THR A 106 -5.05 -23.30 -13.17
N GLN A 107 -5.97 -23.45 -12.21
CA GLN A 107 -6.27 -22.43 -11.21
C GLN A 107 -5.03 -22.04 -10.40
N GLY A 108 -4.26 -23.04 -9.92
CA GLY A 108 -3.00 -22.83 -9.21
C GLY A 108 -1.94 -22.14 -10.07
N MET A 109 -1.81 -22.51 -11.35
CA MET A 109 -0.88 -21.87 -12.28
C MET A 109 -1.25 -20.40 -12.54
N VAL A 110 -2.53 -20.10 -12.74
CA VAL A 110 -3.03 -18.73 -12.92
C VAL A 110 -2.73 -17.88 -11.69
N LEU A 111 -3.06 -18.38 -10.50
CA LEU A 111 -2.83 -17.66 -9.24
C LEU A 111 -1.33 -17.45 -8.97
N GLY A 112 -0.52 -18.48 -9.22
CA GLY A 112 0.92 -18.48 -9.04
C GLY A 112 1.70 -17.65 -10.06
N SER A 113 1.21 -17.53 -11.29
CA SER A 113 1.92 -16.90 -12.41
C SER A 113 2.35 -15.45 -12.15
N PHE A 114 1.53 -14.71 -11.39
CA PHE A 114 1.83 -13.38 -10.91
C PHE A 114 3.17 -13.30 -10.15
N PHE A 115 3.47 -14.30 -9.32
CA PHE A 115 4.67 -14.28 -8.49
C PHE A 115 5.96 -14.44 -9.30
N TYR A 116 5.90 -15.07 -10.48
CA TYR A 116 7.06 -15.12 -11.40
C TYR A 116 7.46 -13.71 -11.85
N GLY A 117 6.50 -12.89 -12.25
CA GLY A 117 6.74 -11.49 -12.61
C GLY A 117 7.17 -10.64 -11.41
N TYR A 118 6.57 -10.89 -10.24
CA TYR A 118 6.85 -10.14 -9.03
C TYR A 118 8.28 -10.36 -8.51
N ILE A 119 8.76 -11.60 -8.43
CA ILE A 119 10.08 -11.89 -7.88
C ILE A 119 11.19 -11.41 -8.82
N THR A 120 11.00 -11.57 -10.14
CA THR A 120 12.00 -11.17 -11.15
C THR A 120 12.28 -9.67 -11.16
N THR A 121 11.32 -8.84 -10.76
CA THR A 121 11.43 -7.37 -10.80
C THR A 121 11.88 -6.72 -9.50
N GLN A 122 11.92 -7.43 -8.38
CA GLN A 122 12.36 -6.87 -7.09
C GLN A 122 13.82 -6.41 -7.12
N ILE A 123 14.74 -7.23 -7.63
CA ILE A 123 16.17 -6.89 -7.70
C ILE A 123 16.41 -5.76 -8.72
N PRO A 124 15.95 -5.87 -9.99
CA PRO A 124 16.11 -4.78 -10.96
C PRO A 124 15.37 -3.51 -10.56
N GLY A 125 14.24 -3.62 -9.83
CA GLY A 125 13.41 -2.51 -9.41
C GLY A 125 14.15 -1.50 -8.53
N GLY A 126 15.06 -1.96 -7.66
CA GLY A 126 15.87 -1.04 -6.84
C GLY A 126 16.87 -0.23 -7.67
N TRP A 127 17.50 -0.87 -8.65
CA TRP A 127 18.39 -0.18 -9.60
C TRP A 127 17.60 0.82 -10.46
N LEU A 128 16.42 0.41 -10.95
CA LEU A 128 15.55 1.26 -11.75
C LEU A 128 15.02 2.46 -10.96
N ALA A 129 14.69 2.27 -9.67
CA ALA A 129 14.24 3.33 -8.77
C ALA A 129 15.29 4.43 -8.62
N SER A 130 16.57 4.04 -8.61
CA SER A 130 17.70 4.96 -8.51
C SER A 130 17.92 5.76 -9.79
N ARG A 131 17.59 5.20 -10.97
CA ARG A 131 17.75 5.83 -12.29
C ARG A 131 16.56 6.72 -12.69
N ILE A 132 15.34 6.21 -12.58
CA ILE A 132 14.11 6.85 -13.10
C ILE A 132 13.43 7.71 -12.03
N GLY A 133 13.80 7.52 -10.76
CA GLY A 133 13.19 8.15 -9.61
C GLY A 133 12.01 7.34 -9.06
N GLY A 134 11.94 7.25 -7.73
CA GLY A 134 10.94 6.44 -7.04
C GLY A 134 9.49 6.86 -7.33
N LYS A 135 9.21 8.17 -7.52
CA LYS A 135 7.86 8.67 -7.87
C LYS A 135 7.35 8.01 -9.15
N ASN A 136 8.15 8.11 -10.21
CA ASN A 136 7.78 7.66 -11.54
C ASN A 136 7.68 6.14 -11.57
N LEU A 137 8.67 5.45 -10.99
CA LEU A 137 8.67 3.99 -10.96
C LEU A 137 7.46 3.42 -10.19
N PHE A 138 7.15 3.98 -9.02
CA PHE A 138 5.98 3.56 -8.23
C PHE A 138 4.68 3.84 -8.99
N GLY A 139 4.51 5.07 -9.51
CA GLY A 139 3.30 5.47 -10.21
C GLY A 139 3.06 4.64 -11.48
N PHE A 140 4.05 4.55 -12.37
CA PHE A 140 3.90 3.79 -13.61
C PHE A 140 3.79 2.28 -13.37
N GLY A 141 4.41 1.74 -12.32
CA GLY A 141 4.20 0.36 -11.89
C GLY A 141 2.73 0.09 -11.56
N VAL A 142 2.13 0.93 -10.70
CA VAL A 142 0.71 0.83 -10.34
C VAL A 142 -0.21 1.04 -11.54
N LEU A 143 0.08 2.00 -12.41
CA LEU A 143 -0.71 2.23 -13.64
C LEU A 143 -0.66 1.01 -14.58
N CYS A 144 0.54 0.44 -14.78
CA CYS A 144 0.74 -0.74 -15.62
C CYS A 144 -0.13 -1.90 -15.10
N THR A 145 -0.04 -2.19 -13.80
CA THR A 145 -0.86 -3.21 -13.15
C THR A 145 -2.35 -2.89 -13.29
N ALA A 146 -2.78 -1.65 -13.03
CA ALA A 146 -4.19 -1.25 -13.14
C ALA A 146 -4.77 -1.43 -14.54
N VAL A 147 -4.03 -1.02 -15.58
CA VAL A 147 -4.46 -1.16 -16.99
C VAL A 147 -4.54 -2.64 -17.38
N LEU A 148 -3.56 -3.45 -16.98
CA LEU A 148 -3.60 -4.89 -17.22
C LEU A 148 -4.77 -5.55 -16.50
N THR A 149 -5.09 -5.12 -15.29
CA THR A 149 -6.27 -5.59 -14.54
C THR A 149 -7.57 -5.23 -15.25
N LEU A 150 -7.68 -4.04 -15.86
CA LEU A 150 -8.85 -3.69 -16.69
C LEU A 150 -8.99 -4.60 -17.93
N ILE A 151 -7.88 -5.08 -18.48
CA ILE A 151 -7.87 -5.95 -19.67
C ILE A 151 -8.13 -7.42 -19.29
N THR A 152 -7.88 -7.81 -18.04
CA THR A 152 -7.99 -9.20 -17.54
C THR A 152 -9.31 -9.91 -17.91
N PRO A 153 -10.51 -9.31 -17.74
CA PRO A 153 -11.75 -9.97 -18.11
C PRO A 153 -11.88 -10.30 -19.60
N VAL A 154 -11.28 -9.47 -20.46
CA VAL A 154 -11.22 -9.72 -21.92
C VAL A 154 -10.19 -10.81 -22.23
N ALA A 155 -9.04 -10.77 -21.56
CA ALA A 155 -7.95 -11.72 -21.77
C ALA A 155 -8.37 -13.16 -21.43
N VAL A 156 -9.07 -13.35 -20.30
CA VAL A 156 -9.50 -14.68 -19.84
C VAL A 156 -10.53 -15.33 -20.77
N ARG A 157 -11.44 -14.54 -21.35
CA ARG A 157 -12.43 -15.04 -22.33
C ARG A 157 -11.78 -15.48 -23.64
N TYR A 158 -10.64 -14.88 -23.99
CA TYR A 158 -9.92 -15.23 -25.22
C TYR A 158 -9.08 -16.49 -25.05
N SER A 159 -8.25 -16.56 -24.00
CA SER A 159 -7.41 -17.72 -23.71
C SER A 159 -6.83 -17.69 -22.30
N VAL A 160 -6.79 -18.86 -21.65
CA VAL A 160 -6.10 -19.02 -20.36
C VAL A 160 -4.61 -18.70 -20.44
N TYR A 161 -3.95 -18.96 -21.57
CA TYR A 161 -2.52 -18.66 -21.76
C TYR A 161 -2.27 -17.16 -21.87
N LEU A 162 -3.17 -16.43 -22.56
CA LEU A 162 -3.11 -14.98 -22.62
C LEU A 162 -3.32 -14.39 -21.22
N PHE A 163 -4.26 -14.96 -20.46
CA PHE A 163 -4.50 -14.53 -19.10
C PHE A 163 -3.29 -14.75 -18.19
N ILE A 164 -2.63 -15.92 -18.27
CA ILE A 164 -1.37 -16.18 -17.56
C ILE A 164 -0.29 -15.15 -17.94
N ALA A 165 -0.18 -14.78 -19.22
CA ALA A 165 0.77 -13.76 -19.65
C ALA A 165 0.45 -12.38 -19.04
N VAL A 166 -0.82 -11.97 -19.03
CA VAL A 166 -1.28 -10.73 -18.37
C VAL A 166 -0.93 -10.76 -16.88
N ARG A 167 -1.15 -11.88 -16.19
CA ARG A 167 -0.81 -12.04 -14.77
C ARG A 167 0.67 -11.88 -14.48
N ILE A 168 1.53 -12.43 -15.33
CA ILE A 168 2.99 -12.24 -15.21
C ILE A 168 3.33 -10.74 -15.38
N LEU A 169 2.74 -10.06 -16.37
CA LEU A 169 2.97 -8.63 -16.60
C LEU A 169 2.46 -7.76 -15.43
N GLU A 170 1.33 -8.10 -14.82
CA GLU A 170 0.84 -7.45 -13.60
C GLU A 170 1.84 -7.60 -12.45
N GLY A 171 2.39 -8.80 -12.29
CA GLY A 171 3.46 -9.08 -11.33
C GLY A 171 4.71 -8.24 -11.55
N ILE A 172 5.11 -8.04 -12.81
CA ILE A 172 6.25 -7.18 -13.19
C ILE A 172 5.98 -5.72 -12.79
N GLY A 173 4.78 -5.21 -13.09
CA GLY A 173 4.38 -3.84 -12.72
C GLY A 173 4.30 -3.62 -11.21
N GLU A 174 3.84 -4.64 -10.47
CA GLU A 174 3.69 -4.55 -9.03
C GLU A 174 4.99 -4.82 -8.27
N GLY A 175 5.91 -5.62 -8.83
CA GLY A 175 7.16 -6.00 -8.17
C GLY A 175 8.15 -4.84 -7.96
N VAL A 176 8.01 -3.74 -8.69
CA VAL A 176 8.82 -2.53 -8.50
C VAL A 176 8.31 -1.62 -7.38
N THR A 177 7.12 -1.87 -6.82
CA THR A 177 6.46 -0.97 -5.87
C THR A 177 7.24 -0.79 -4.57
N PHE A 178 7.68 -1.88 -3.94
CA PHE A 178 8.47 -1.84 -2.70
C PHE A 178 9.83 -1.17 -2.90
N PRO A 179 10.67 -1.56 -3.89
CA PRO A 179 11.95 -0.88 -4.12
C PRO A 179 11.78 0.61 -4.41
N ALA A 180 10.77 0.99 -5.22
CA ALA A 180 10.47 2.38 -5.52
C ALA A 180 10.10 3.16 -4.25
N MET A 181 9.25 2.59 -3.38
CA MET A 181 8.85 3.24 -2.13
C MET A 181 10.03 3.41 -1.15
N HIS A 182 10.92 2.42 -1.06
CA HIS A 182 12.14 2.54 -0.26
C HIS A 182 13.06 3.66 -0.76
N ALA A 183 13.15 3.84 -2.08
CA ALA A 183 13.89 4.95 -2.69
C ALA A 183 13.25 6.31 -2.38
N ILE A 184 11.92 6.42 -2.43
CA ILE A 184 11.19 7.64 -2.02
C ILE A 184 11.50 7.98 -0.56
N TRP A 185 11.37 7.01 0.35
CA TRP A 185 11.65 7.24 1.77
C TRP A 185 13.12 7.55 2.03
N GLY A 186 14.04 7.10 1.18
CA GLY A 186 15.44 7.50 1.25
C GLY A 186 15.69 8.99 0.96
N ASN A 187 14.75 9.69 0.31
CA ASN A 187 14.85 11.12 0.01
C ASN A 187 13.92 11.99 0.86
N TRP A 188 12.82 11.42 1.38
CA TRP A 188 11.75 12.16 2.03
C TRP A 188 11.64 11.95 3.54
N ALA A 189 12.08 10.79 4.05
CA ALA A 189 11.94 10.50 5.47
C ALA A 189 13.20 10.88 6.27
N PRO A 190 13.07 11.67 7.33
CA PRO A 190 14.10 11.81 8.35
C PRO A 190 14.48 10.44 8.95
N VAL A 191 15.76 10.23 9.27
CA VAL A 191 16.28 8.94 9.76
C VAL A 191 15.49 8.41 10.97
N TRP A 192 15.10 9.29 11.90
CA TRP A 192 14.37 8.93 13.12
C TRP A 192 12.89 8.60 12.90
N GLU A 193 12.29 9.09 11.82
CA GLU A 193 10.87 8.91 11.50
C GLU A 193 10.63 7.90 10.37
N ARG A 194 11.68 7.52 9.64
CA ARG A 194 11.60 6.65 8.45
C ARG A 194 10.84 5.35 8.69
N SER A 195 11.12 4.65 9.77
CA SER A 195 10.43 3.39 10.07
C SER A 195 8.95 3.61 10.36
N LYS A 196 8.56 4.75 10.97
CA LYS A 196 7.16 5.08 11.24
C LYS A 196 6.39 5.39 9.96
N LEU A 197 6.98 6.20 9.08
CA LEU A 197 6.38 6.55 7.79
C LEU A 197 6.26 5.33 6.86
N ALA A 198 7.28 4.48 6.83
CA ALA A 198 7.25 3.22 6.09
C ALA A 198 6.20 2.25 6.66
N ALA A 199 6.15 2.07 7.97
CA ALA A 199 5.15 1.21 8.62
C ALA A 199 3.73 1.69 8.35
N PHE A 200 3.49 3.00 8.45
CA PHE A 200 2.20 3.60 8.10
C PHE A 200 1.85 3.30 6.64
N THR A 201 2.77 3.55 5.71
CA THR A 201 2.57 3.27 4.28
C THR A 201 2.19 1.81 4.01
N TYR A 202 2.92 0.86 4.61
CA TYR A 202 2.70 -0.57 4.40
C TYR A 202 1.46 -1.10 5.12
N ALA A 203 0.92 -0.40 6.13
CA ALA A 203 -0.38 -0.73 6.70
C ALA A 203 -1.50 -0.65 5.65
N GLY A 204 -1.33 0.19 4.62
CA GLY A 204 -2.27 0.30 3.49
C GLY A 204 -2.47 -1.03 2.77
N ALA A 205 -1.42 -1.84 2.63
CA ALA A 205 -1.51 -3.16 2.00
C ALA A 205 -2.44 -4.13 2.75
N GLN A 206 -2.35 -4.14 4.08
CA GLN A 206 -3.18 -5.00 4.92
C GLN A 206 -4.63 -4.55 4.88
N LEU A 207 -4.86 -3.24 4.97
CA LEU A 207 -6.21 -2.68 4.85
C LEU A 207 -6.80 -2.91 3.46
N GLY A 208 -6.02 -2.77 2.39
CA GLY A 208 -6.45 -3.09 1.03
C GLY A 208 -6.97 -4.51 0.92
N THR A 209 -6.24 -5.48 1.49
CA THR A 209 -6.66 -6.89 1.52
C THR A 209 -7.98 -7.07 2.28
N VAL A 210 -8.09 -6.49 3.48
CA VAL A 210 -9.28 -6.61 4.35
C VAL A 210 -10.53 -6.06 3.68
N PHE A 211 -10.43 -4.92 2.98
CA PHE A 211 -11.57 -4.32 2.27
C PHE A 211 -11.84 -4.99 0.93
N SER A 212 -10.79 -5.40 0.20
CA SER A 212 -10.92 -5.98 -1.13
C SER A 212 -11.71 -7.28 -1.13
N LEU A 213 -11.50 -8.14 -0.13
CA LEU A 213 -12.17 -9.45 -0.06
C LEU A 213 -13.72 -9.34 -0.02
N PRO A 214 -14.34 -8.66 0.96
CA PRO A 214 -15.80 -8.54 1.01
C PRO A 214 -16.36 -7.72 -0.16
N ILE A 215 -15.67 -6.66 -0.58
CA ILE A 215 -16.11 -5.85 -1.73
C ILE A 215 -16.09 -6.68 -3.01
N SER A 216 -15.06 -7.52 -3.22
CA SER A 216 -14.99 -8.41 -4.38
C SER A 216 -16.11 -9.46 -4.34
N GLY A 217 -16.42 -10.01 -3.17
CA GLY A 217 -17.54 -10.96 -3.01
C GLY A 217 -18.88 -10.33 -3.39
N TYR A 218 -19.15 -9.12 -2.87
CA TYR A 218 -20.36 -8.37 -3.21
C TYR A 218 -20.44 -8.01 -4.71
N LEU A 219 -19.32 -7.60 -5.31
CA LEU A 219 -19.24 -7.26 -6.72
C LEU A 219 -19.45 -8.49 -7.63
N CYS A 220 -18.88 -9.65 -7.29
CA CYS A 220 -19.12 -10.90 -8.00
C CYS A 220 -20.60 -11.33 -7.96
N ASP A 221 -21.27 -11.12 -6.81
CA ASP A 221 -22.68 -11.45 -6.61
C ASP A 221 -23.62 -10.46 -7.31
N SER A 222 -23.19 -9.23 -7.54
CA SER A 222 -23.98 -8.25 -8.31
C SER A 222 -24.12 -8.64 -9.80
N ASP A 223 -25.12 -8.11 -10.49
CA ASP A 223 -25.28 -8.26 -11.96
C ASP A 223 -24.47 -7.22 -12.76
N ILE A 224 -23.67 -6.40 -12.07
CA ILE A 224 -22.89 -5.33 -12.67
C ILE A 224 -21.82 -5.96 -13.58
N ALA A 225 -21.73 -5.50 -14.84
CA ALA A 225 -20.71 -5.92 -15.80
C ALA A 225 -20.58 -7.46 -16.01
N GLY A 226 -21.64 -8.23 -15.70
CA GLY A 226 -21.62 -9.70 -15.79
C GLY A 226 -21.08 -10.40 -14.55
N GLY A 227 -21.15 -9.77 -13.37
CA GLY A 227 -20.74 -10.37 -12.10
C GLY A 227 -19.25 -10.20 -11.83
N TRP A 228 -18.49 -11.30 -11.95
CA TRP A 228 -17.06 -11.32 -11.65
C TRP A 228 -16.18 -10.31 -12.41
N PRO A 229 -16.46 -9.88 -13.67
CA PRO A 229 -15.66 -8.88 -14.35
C PRO A 229 -15.67 -7.50 -13.67
N SER A 230 -16.75 -7.20 -12.93
CA SER A 230 -16.91 -5.91 -12.25
C SER A 230 -15.78 -5.61 -11.26
N VAL A 231 -15.28 -6.64 -10.59
CA VAL A 231 -14.19 -6.54 -9.61
C VAL A 231 -12.94 -5.93 -10.26
N PHE A 232 -12.58 -6.43 -11.43
CA PHE A 232 -11.42 -5.97 -12.20
C PHE A 232 -11.61 -4.53 -12.68
N TYR A 233 -12.81 -4.19 -13.16
CA TYR A 233 -13.12 -2.85 -13.65
C TYR A 233 -13.12 -1.79 -12.54
N VAL A 234 -13.73 -2.10 -11.39
CA VAL A 234 -13.82 -1.16 -10.26
C VAL A 234 -12.46 -0.88 -9.67
N PHE A 235 -11.68 -1.91 -9.31
CA PHE A 235 -10.36 -1.71 -8.71
C PHE A 235 -9.34 -1.16 -9.71
N GLY A 236 -9.39 -1.60 -10.98
CA GLY A 236 -8.55 -1.05 -12.04
C GLY A 236 -8.81 0.44 -12.27
N ALA A 237 -10.08 0.86 -12.34
CA ALA A 237 -10.43 2.27 -12.51
C ALA A 237 -10.01 3.12 -11.30
N LEU A 238 -10.24 2.63 -10.07
CA LEU A 238 -9.82 3.32 -8.85
C LEU A 238 -8.30 3.54 -8.81
N ALA A 239 -7.52 2.53 -9.20
CA ALA A 239 -6.06 2.64 -9.26
C ALA A 239 -5.58 3.59 -10.36
N CYS A 240 -6.26 3.64 -11.52
CA CYS A 240 -5.98 4.64 -12.56
C CYS A 240 -6.24 6.08 -12.07
N VAL A 241 -7.35 6.31 -11.36
CA VAL A 241 -7.64 7.62 -10.75
C VAL A 241 -6.57 7.97 -9.71
N TRP A 242 -6.20 7.01 -8.86
CA TRP A 242 -5.14 7.20 -7.88
C TRP A 242 -3.80 7.54 -8.56
N PHE A 243 -3.45 6.93 -9.69
CA PHE A 243 -2.24 7.26 -10.44
C PHE A 243 -2.22 8.72 -10.89
N VAL A 244 -3.34 9.25 -11.39
CA VAL A 244 -3.44 10.66 -11.79
C VAL A 244 -3.19 11.57 -10.59
N VAL A 245 -3.80 11.27 -9.44
CA VAL A 245 -3.57 12.00 -8.18
C VAL A 245 -2.10 11.91 -7.75
N TRP A 246 -1.51 10.71 -7.78
CA TRP A 246 -0.11 10.49 -7.42
C TRP A 246 0.85 11.32 -8.27
N MET A 247 0.64 11.36 -9.58
CA MET A 247 1.50 12.10 -10.50
C MET A 247 1.42 13.61 -10.30
N MET A 248 0.25 14.13 -9.89
CA MET A 248 0.04 15.56 -9.62
C MET A 248 0.62 16.01 -8.26
N PHE A 249 0.51 15.18 -7.22
CA PHE A 249 0.80 15.59 -5.84
C PHE A 249 2.13 15.09 -5.27
N THR A 250 2.76 14.06 -5.84
CA THR A 250 4.03 13.51 -5.35
C THR A 250 5.23 14.06 -6.13
N TYR A 251 6.39 14.20 -5.48
CA TYR A 251 7.65 14.67 -6.07
C TYR A 251 8.81 13.74 -5.67
N ASN A 252 9.86 13.64 -6.52
CA ASN A 252 10.97 12.71 -6.27
C ASN A 252 11.87 13.16 -5.10
N THR A 253 12.06 14.47 -4.95
CA THR A 253 12.85 15.06 -3.88
C THR A 253 12.08 16.19 -3.18
N PRO A 254 12.39 16.51 -1.91
CA PRO A 254 11.83 17.66 -1.22
C PRO A 254 12.13 18.99 -1.93
N ALA A 255 13.29 19.09 -2.61
CA ALA A 255 13.71 20.29 -3.32
C ALA A 255 12.82 20.61 -4.55
N ASP A 256 12.25 19.59 -5.18
CA ASP A 256 11.35 19.74 -6.33
C ASP A 256 9.91 20.12 -5.91
N HIS A 257 9.59 20.05 -4.61
CA HIS A 257 8.23 20.21 -4.14
C HIS A 257 7.84 21.70 -4.02
N PRO A 258 6.86 22.20 -4.78
CA PRO A 258 6.59 23.64 -4.90
C PRO A 258 5.96 24.27 -3.65
N ARG A 259 5.36 23.46 -2.77
CA ARG A 259 4.61 23.92 -1.59
C ARG A 259 5.24 23.47 -0.25
N ILE A 260 6.48 23.00 -0.26
CA ILE A 260 7.13 22.56 0.98
C ILE A 260 7.58 23.80 1.77
N SER A 261 7.45 23.78 3.09
CA SER A 261 8.00 24.86 3.91
C SER A 261 9.52 24.77 3.92
N THR A 262 10.19 25.92 3.96
CA THR A 262 11.66 25.98 4.06
C THR A 262 12.16 25.27 5.32
N SER A 263 11.45 25.41 6.44
CA SER A 263 11.75 24.72 7.69
C SER A 263 11.64 23.19 7.59
N GLU A 264 10.63 22.66 6.89
CA GLU A 264 10.50 21.20 6.69
C GLU A 264 11.59 20.68 5.76
N ARG A 265 11.90 21.41 4.69
CA ARG A 265 12.96 21.04 3.75
C ARG A 265 14.31 20.95 4.43
N GLU A 266 14.70 21.98 5.19
CA GLU A 266 15.97 22.01 5.93
C GLU A 266 16.04 20.87 6.96
N TYR A 267 14.93 20.58 7.64
CA TYR A 267 14.86 19.44 8.57
C TYR A 267 15.08 18.09 7.88
N ILE A 268 14.50 17.87 6.69
CA ILE A 268 14.72 16.63 5.93
C ILE A 268 16.16 16.54 5.43
N GLU A 269 16.67 17.59 4.78
CA GLU A 269 18.02 17.58 4.21
C GLU A 269 19.12 17.45 5.28
N SER A 270 18.96 18.12 6.43
CA SER A 270 19.91 17.99 7.55
C SER A 270 19.88 16.62 8.23
N SER A 271 18.72 15.93 8.22
CA SER A 271 18.57 14.63 8.88
C SER A 271 19.02 13.43 8.03
N ILE A 272 18.99 13.53 6.71
CA ILE A 272 19.39 12.45 5.79
C ILE A 272 20.92 12.38 5.62
N GLY A 273 21.64 13.48 5.87
CA GLY A 273 23.08 13.59 5.62
C GLY A 273 23.39 13.76 4.12
N LYS A 274 24.49 14.43 3.78
CA LYS A 274 24.92 14.57 2.38
C LYS A 274 25.20 13.17 1.82
N LYS A 275 24.59 12.83 0.68
CA LYS A 275 24.97 11.65 -0.10
C LYS A 275 26.38 11.89 -0.65
N GLU A 276 27.37 11.17 -0.12
CA GLU A 276 28.71 11.07 -0.71
C GLU A 276 28.68 10.31 -2.04
#